data_AF-A0AAU8FC98-F1
#
_entry.id   AF-A0AAU8FC98-F1
#
_cell.length_a   1.000
_cell.length_b   1.000
_cell.length_c   1.000
_cell.angle_alpha   90.00
_cell.angle_beta   90.00
_cell.angle_gamma   90.00
#
_symmetry.space_group_name_H-M   'P 1'
#
loop_
_entity.id
_entity.type
_entity.pdbx_description
1 polymer ?
#
loop_
_entity_poly.entity_id
_entity_poly.type
_entity_poly.pdbx_seq_one_letter_code
_entity_poly.pdbx_strand_id
1 'polypeptide(L)'
;MANSQYDSSWFTKQDGVFKLNTSIKLRTAPLTDAPIIATLNAGDEVKYDAFGYEKDGYVWIRQPRSNGYGYIATGETSNGKRVSSWGSFK
;
A
#
# COMPACT_ATOMS: atom_id res chain seq x y z
N MET A 1 -17.21 -3.64 -22.08
CA MET A 1 -16.89 -2.72 -20.95
C MET A 1 -15.69 -3.32 -20.25
N ALA A 2 -14.54 -2.63 -20.29
CA ALA A 2 -13.32 -3.14 -19.68
C ALA A 2 -13.51 -3.14 -18.17
N ASN A 3 -13.79 -4.31 -17.62
CA ASN A 3 -13.65 -4.57 -16.20
C ASN A 3 -12.14 -4.44 -15.94
N SER A 4 -11.67 -3.25 -15.57
CA SER A 4 -10.30 -3.02 -15.13
C SER A 4 -10.13 -3.79 -13.82
N GLN A 5 -9.98 -5.11 -13.94
CA GLN A 5 -9.43 -5.97 -12.92
C GLN A 5 -8.10 -5.34 -12.59
N TYR A 6 -8.05 -4.70 -11.43
CA TYR A 6 -6.81 -4.34 -10.80
C TYR A 6 -6.06 -5.64 -10.62
N ASP A 7 -5.12 -5.93 -11.53
CA ASP A 7 -4.37 -7.15 -11.55
C ASP A 7 -3.51 -7.14 -10.29
N SER A 8 -4.04 -7.73 -9.21
CA SER A 8 -3.32 -7.96 -7.97
C SER A 8 -2.20 -9.00 -8.17
N SER A 9 -1.98 -9.41 -9.43
CA SER A 9 -0.89 -10.12 -10.07
C SER A 9 0.44 -10.12 -9.33
N TRP A 10 0.90 -8.89 -9.15
CA TRP A 10 2.23 -8.53 -8.68
C TRP A 10 2.28 -8.33 -7.17
N PHE A 11 1.14 -8.41 -6.47
CA PHE A 11 1.12 -8.41 -5.01
C PHE A 11 1.55 -9.78 -4.50
N THR A 12 2.64 -9.78 -3.74
CA THR A 12 3.07 -10.93 -2.97
C THR A 12 2.21 -11.04 -1.72
N LYS A 13 1.56 -12.19 -1.52
CA LYS A 13 0.79 -12.46 -0.29
C LYS A 13 1.75 -12.52 0.89
N GLN A 14 1.48 -11.70 1.89
CA GLN A 14 2.21 -11.69 3.15
C GLN A 14 1.36 -10.99 4.18
N ASP A 15 1.06 -11.72 5.24
CA ASP A 15 0.41 -11.17 6.42
C ASP A 15 1.45 -10.47 7.30
N GLY A 16 1.18 -9.24 7.68
CA GLY A 16 2.06 -8.46 8.52
C GLY A 16 1.39 -7.20 9.07
N VAL A 17 2.08 -6.52 9.99
CA VAL A 17 1.60 -5.25 10.52
C VAL A 17 2.59 -4.16 10.17
N PHE A 18 2.13 -3.16 9.45
CA PHE A 18 2.91 -1.98 9.13
C PHE A 18 2.54 -0.83 10.07
N LYS A 19 3.49 -0.38 10.88
CA LYS A 19 3.33 0.82 11.72
C LYS A 19 3.82 2.03 10.96
N LEU A 20 2.93 3.00 10.72
CA LEU A 20 3.27 4.25 10.05
C LEU A 20 4.19 5.10 10.95
N ASN A 21 5.19 5.75 10.37
CA ASN A 21 5.99 6.77 11.05
C ASN A 21 5.65 8.21 10.61
N THR A 22 4.83 8.34 9.58
CA THR A 22 4.42 9.59 8.94
C THR A 22 2.94 9.50 8.54
N SER A 23 2.33 10.62 8.20
CA SER A 23 0.94 10.64 7.71
C SER A 23 0.86 10.17 6.26
N ILE A 24 0.07 9.13 6.00
CA ILE A 24 -0.07 8.50 4.68
C ILE A 24 -1.55 8.37 4.35
N LYS A 25 -1.88 8.61 3.08
CA LYS A 25 -3.24 8.46 2.57
C LYS A 25 -3.49 7.02 2.15
N LEU A 26 -4.50 6.41 2.76
CA LEU A 26 -5.09 5.15 2.32
C LEU A 26 -5.94 5.40 1.08
N ARG A 27 -5.72 4.63 0.02
CA ARG A 27 -6.40 4.80 -1.27
C ARG A 27 -7.16 3.56 -1.68
N THR A 28 -8.09 3.71 -2.63
CA THR A 28 -8.86 2.59 -3.21
C THR A 28 -8.03 1.73 -4.16
N ALA A 29 -6.89 2.26 -4.62
CA ALA A 29 -5.99 1.58 -5.54
C ALA A 29 -4.53 2.03 -5.26
N PRO A 30 -3.52 1.21 -5.62
CA PRO A 30 -2.10 1.53 -5.49
C PRO A 30 -1.66 2.53 -6.58
N LEU A 31 -2.26 3.71 -6.60
CA LEU A 31 -1.94 4.83 -7.48
C LEU A 31 -1.97 6.13 -6.68
N THR A 32 -1.11 7.08 -7.03
CA THR A 32 -1.11 8.43 -6.47
C THR A 32 -2.37 9.23 -6.81
N ASP A 33 -3.04 8.89 -7.90
CA ASP A 33 -4.28 9.54 -8.37
C ASP A 33 -5.55 8.82 -7.92
N ALA A 34 -5.42 7.67 -7.24
CA ALA A 34 -6.58 6.93 -6.76
C ALA A 34 -7.33 7.69 -5.65
N PRO A 35 -8.66 7.57 -5.59
CA PRO A 35 -9.47 8.12 -4.51
C PRO A 35 -8.94 7.75 -3.12
N ILE A 36 -8.93 8.73 -2.22
CA ILE A 36 -8.50 8.56 -0.83
C ILE A 36 -9.68 8.02 -0.02
N ILE A 37 -9.48 6.88 0.62
CA ILE A 37 -10.44 6.29 1.56
C ILE A 37 -10.32 6.97 2.93
N ALA A 38 -9.08 7.11 3.41
CA ALA A 38 -8.79 7.68 4.72
C ALA A 38 -7.38 8.26 4.74
N THR A 39 -7.10 9.15 5.68
CA THR A 39 -5.72 9.58 5.97
C THR A 39 -5.32 8.98 7.30
N LEU A 40 -4.24 8.21 7.29
CA LEU A 40 -3.63 7.62 8.47
C LEU A 40 -2.49 8.53 8.94
N ASN A 41 -2.28 8.58 10.24
CA ASN A 41 -1.25 9.40 10.87
C ASN A 41 -0.06 8.55 11.32
N ALA A 42 1.05 9.23 11.62
CA ALA A 42 2.19 8.60 12.26
C ALA A 42 1.76 7.88 13.56
N GLY A 43 2.16 6.63 13.71
CA GLY A 43 1.81 5.77 14.84
C GLY A 43 0.71 4.77 14.56
N ASP A 44 -0.11 4.98 13.51
CA ASP A 44 -1.16 4.05 13.13
C ASP A 44 -0.58 2.70 12.69
N GLU A 45 -1.28 1.61 13.02
CA GLU A 45 -0.89 0.25 12.65
C GLU A 45 -1.87 -0.32 11.63
N VAL A 46 -1.33 -0.79 10.51
CA VAL A 46 -2.08 -1.31 9.37
C VAL A 46 -1.76 -2.78 9.23
N LYS A 47 -2.77 -3.61 9.38
CA LYS A 47 -2.70 -5.04 9.08
C LYS A 47 -2.89 -5.24 7.58
N TYR A 48 -1.89 -5.79 6.91
CA TYR A 48 -1.94 -6.06 5.48
C TYR A 48 -1.83 -7.57 5.23
N ASP A 49 -2.41 -8.01 4.11
CA ASP A 49 -2.40 -9.42 3.67
C ASP A 49 -1.53 -9.63 2.42
N ALA A 50 -1.12 -8.55 1.77
CA ALA A 50 -0.23 -8.58 0.63
C ALA A 50 0.54 -7.26 0.46
N PHE A 51 1.64 -7.31 -0.28
CA PHE A 51 2.46 -6.14 -0.61
C PHE A 51 2.98 -6.25 -2.04
N GLY A 52 3.28 -5.12 -2.65
CA GLY A 52 3.79 -5.05 -4.01
C GLY A 52 4.78 -3.91 -4.17
N TYR A 53 5.78 -4.12 -5.02
CA TYR A 53 6.79 -3.13 -5.36
C TYR A 53 6.50 -2.56 -6.75
N GLU A 54 6.35 -1.25 -6.86
CA GLU A 54 6.45 -0.60 -8.17
C GLU A 54 7.91 -0.61 -8.63
N LYS A 55 8.10 -0.67 -9.95
CA LYS A 55 9.44 -0.59 -10.54
C LYS A 55 10.10 0.76 -10.26
N ASP A 56 9.37 1.85 -10.46
CA ASP A 56 9.81 3.22 -10.14
C ASP A 56 8.60 4.00 -9.63
N GLY A 57 8.51 4.15 -8.31
CA GLY A 57 7.31 4.68 -7.66
C GLY A 57 7.31 4.38 -6.18
N TYR A 58 6.32 3.63 -5.71
CA TYR A 58 6.14 3.31 -4.30
C TYR A 58 5.95 1.81 -4.03
N VAL A 59 6.25 1.42 -2.79
CA VAL A 59 5.86 0.12 -2.23
C VAL A 59 4.45 0.23 -1.72
N TRP A 60 3.55 -0.60 -2.21
CA TRP A 60 2.16 -0.62 -1.76
C TRP A 60 1.87 -1.84 -0.91
N ILE A 61 1.17 -1.65 0.19
CA ILE A 61 0.58 -2.75 0.97
C ILE A 61 -0.94 -2.76 0.78
N ARG A 62 -1.52 -3.96 0.80
CA ARG A 62 -2.94 -4.20 0.69
C ARG A 62 -3.54 -4.46 2.07
N GLN A 63 -4.36 -3.54 2.52
CA GLN A 63 -5.12 -3.65 3.75
C GLN A 63 -6.51 -4.24 3.43
N PRO A 64 -6.83 -5.47 3.86
CA PRO A 64 -8.19 -6.00 3.74
C PRO A 64 -9.17 -5.19 4.60
N ARG A 65 -10.35 -4.90 4.05
CA ARG A 65 -11.43 -4.14 4.71
C ARG A 65 -12.77 -4.83 4.45
N SER A 66 -13.77 -4.48 5.26
CA SER A 66 -15.12 -5.06 5.12
C SER A 66 -15.80 -4.76 3.77
N ASN A 67 -15.36 -3.72 3.06
CA ASN A 67 -15.95 -3.28 1.78
C ASN A 67 -14.93 -3.28 0.63
N GLY A 68 -13.96 -4.22 0.66
CA GLY A 68 -12.91 -4.35 -0.35
C GLY A 68 -11.51 -4.20 0.22
N TYR A 69 -10.64 -3.51 -0.51
CA TYR A 69 -9.23 -3.36 -0.14
C TYR A 69 -8.83 -1.89 -0.13
N GLY A 70 -7.95 -1.54 0.80
CA GLY A 70 -7.28 -0.25 0.81
C GLY A 70 -5.79 -0.43 0.55
N TYR A 71 -5.19 0.52 -0.15
CA TYR A 71 -3.78 0.48 -0.53
C TYR A 71 -3.03 1.65 0.09
N ILE A 72 -1.87 1.35 0.66
CA ILE A 72 -1.04 2.33 1.37
C ILE A 72 0.37 2.26 0.82
N ALA A 73 0.91 3.41 0.45
CA ALA A 73 2.32 3.53 0.10
C ALA A 73 3.16 3.48 1.38
N THR A 74 4.05 2.51 1.51
CA THR A 74 4.92 2.34 2.69
C THR A 74 6.31 2.90 2.50
N GLY A 75 6.60 3.45 1.32
CA GLY A 75 7.88 4.04 0.97
C GLY A 75 8.08 4.05 -0.53
N GLU A 76 9.19 4.61 -0.98
CA GLU A 76 9.52 4.72 -2.41
C GLU A 76 10.30 3.52 -2.89
N THR A 77 10.09 3.17 -4.15
CA THR A 77 10.89 2.23 -4.90
C THR A 77 11.56 2.92 -6.07
N SER A 78 12.83 2.59 -6.27
CA SER A 78 13.58 2.96 -7.47
C SER A 78 14.24 1.71 -8.02
N ASN A 79 14.08 1.49 -9.33
CA ASN A 79 14.59 0.34 -10.05
C ASN A 79 14.20 -1.02 -9.40
N GLY A 80 12.97 -1.13 -8.91
CA GLY A 80 12.39 -2.30 -8.24
C GLY A 80 12.92 -2.54 -6.83
N LYS A 81 13.70 -1.62 -6.27
CA LYS A 81 14.24 -1.71 -4.92
C LYS A 81 13.67 -0.60 -4.07
N ARG A 82 13.29 -0.94 -2.85
CA ARG A 82 12.85 0.05 -1.86
C ARG A 82 14.02 0.95 -1.49
N VAL A 83 13.84 2.26 -1.62
CA VAL A 83 14.84 3.27 -1.26
C VAL A 83 14.44 4.05 -0.02
N SER A 84 13.15 4.09 0.34
CA SER A 84 12.67 4.77 1.55
C SER A 84 11.61 3.96 2.30
N SER A 85 11.48 4.22 3.61
CA SER A 85 10.51 3.57 4.50
C SER A 85 9.75 4.59 5.34
N TRP A 86 8.46 4.71 5.09
CA TRP A 86 7.54 5.60 5.81
C TRP A 86 6.90 4.94 7.04
N GLY A 87 7.63 4.00 7.64
CA GLY A 87 7.17 3.24 8.79
C GLY A 87 8.09 2.07 9.10
N SER A 88 7.55 1.11 9.86
CA SER A 88 8.24 -0.10 10.27
C SER A 88 7.32 -1.30 10.12
N PHE A 89 7.86 -2.38 9.57
CA PHE A 89 7.18 -3.67 9.49
C PHE A 89 7.41 -4.44 10.79
N LYS A 90 6.34 -5.03 11.32
CA LYS A 90 6.34 -5.91 12.49
C LYS A 90 5.81 -7.28 12.09
#